data_AF-A0A939AW62-F1
#
_entry.id   AF-A0A939AW62-F1
#
_cell.length_a   1.000
_cell.length_b   1.000
_cell.length_c   1.000
_cell.angle_alpha   90.00
_cell.angle_beta   90.00
_cell.angle_gamma   90.00
#
_symmetry.space_group_name_H-M   'P 1'
#
loop_
_entity.id
_entity.type
_entity.pdbx_description
1 polymer ?
#
loop_
_entity_poly.entity_id
_entity_poly.type
_entity_poly.pdbx_seq_one_letter_code
_entity_poly.pdbx_strand_id
1 'polypeptide(L)'
;MTRFKLDVRTKLVLSFLIVALIIPIISLGSFFAMRRLDVQLMEIIRYDVEPLQSLGEVDTLLHEVHGAAAEFILLPEERIRIEQTLTAGVGEIGRRLDDHRRGHLDDEEMGLLDRLDRAWPSYQDELANLLILVKAGNQAEALRSLASGTARLRFQAVVTAVD
;
A
#
# COMPACT_ATOMS: atom_id res chain seq x y z
N MET A 1 28.17 10.03 -67.34
CA MET A 1 28.43 10.06 -65.87
C MET A 1 29.16 11.35 -65.52
N THR A 2 28.42 12.42 -65.23
CA THR A 2 28.95 13.73 -64.83
C THR A 2 29.36 13.69 -63.35
N ARG A 3 30.67 13.71 -63.08
CA ARG A 3 31.21 13.87 -61.72
C ARG A 3 31.11 15.34 -61.34
N PHE A 4 30.10 15.71 -60.55
CA PHE A 4 30.04 17.04 -59.93
C PHE A 4 31.27 17.23 -59.03
N LYS A 5 32.22 18.08 -59.44
CA LYS A 5 33.34 18.51 -58.60
C LYS A 5 32.84 19.61 -57.66
N LEU A 6 32.36 19.20 -56.48
CA LEU A 6 32.01 20.12 -55.40
C LEU A 6 33.27 20.78 -54.85
N ASP A 7 33.23 22.12 -54.72
CA ASP A 7 34.29 22.91 -54.14
C ASP A 7 34.50 22.51 -52.66
N VAL A 8 35.73 22.64 -52.16
CA VAL A 8 36.11 22.19 -50.80
C VAL A 8 35.27 22.92 -49.74
N ARG A 9 34.92 24.19 -50.00
CA ARG A 9 34.01 24.98 -49.16
C ARG A 9 32.62 24.36 -49.07
N THR A 10 32.07 23.88 -50.18
CA THR A 10 30.73 23.25 -50.20
C THR A 10 30.72 21.93 -49.43
N LYS A 11 31.81 21.15 -49.48
CA LYS A 11 31.93 19.90 -48.71
C LYS A 11 31.97 20.14 -47.20
N LEU A 12 32.70 21.17 -46.76
CA LEU A 12 32.75 21.59 -45.35
C LEU A 12 31.39 22.08 -44.83
N VAL A 13 30.70 22.93 -45.59
CA VAL A 13 29.37 23.43 -45.22
C VAL A 13 28.34 22.29 -45.18
N LEU A 14 28.38 21.37 -46.15
CA LEU A 14 27.45 20.24 -46.20
C LEU A 14 27.64 19.26 -45.03
N SER A 15 28.90 18.97 -44.67
CA SER A 15 29.19 18.09 -43.53
C SER A 15 28.81 18.73 -42.19
N PHE A 16 29.00 20.04 -42.03
CA PHE A 16 28.50 20.76 -40.86
C PHE A 16 26.96 20.73 -40.77
N LEU A 17 26.26 20.93 -41.89
CA LEU A 17 24.79 20.85 -41.95
C LEU A 17 24.25 19.46 -41.57
N ILE A 18 24.93 18.39 -41.99
CA ILE A 18 24.55 17.02 -41.61
C ILE A 18 24.67 16.84 -40.09
N VAL A 19 25.77 17.27 -39.49
CA VAL A 19 25.97 17.18 -38.02
C VAL A 19 24.94 18.04 -37.29
N ALA A 20 24.68 19.26 -37.77
CA ALA A 20 23.68 20.15 -37.21
C ALA A 20 22.25 19.57 -37.28
N LEU A 21 21.96 18.75 -38.30
CA LEU A 21 20.66 18.08 -38.46
C LEU A 21 20.51 16.83 -37.56
N ILE A 22 21.61 16.16 -37.21
CA ILE A 22 21.58 14.97 -36.35
C ILE A 22 21.17 15.34 -34.91
N ILE A 23 21.62 16.49 -34.41
CA ILE A 23 21.32 16.97 -33.04
C ILE A 23 19.81 17.05 -32.75
N PRO A 24 18.97 17.74 -33.56
CA PRO A 24 17.54 17.80 -33.30
C PRO A 24 16.86 16.43 -33.45
N ILE A 25 17.32 15.56 -34.35
CA ILE A 25 16.75 14.20 -34.50
C ILE A 25 16.95 13.39 -33.22
N ILE A 26 18.17 13.40 -32.65
CA ILE A 26 18.46 12.73 -31.37
C ILE A 26 17.63 13.37 -30.26
N SER A 27 17.55 14.69 -30.20
CA SER A 27 16.77 15.41 -29.19
C SER A 27 15.28 15.07 -29.22
N LEU A 28 14.66 14.98 -30.41
CA LEU A 28 13.28 14.53 -30.54
C LEU A 28 13.11 13.08 -30.08
N GLY A 29 14.03 12.19 -30.47
CA GLY A 29 14.03 10.79 -30.03
C GLY A 29 14.09 10.66 -28.50
N SER A 30 14.98 11.40 -27.86
CA SER A 30 15.11 11.46 -26.40
C SER A 30 13.84 12.00 -25.74
N PHE A 31 13.22 13.04 -26.30
CA PHE A 31 11.97 13.61 -25.76
C PHE A 31 10.81 12.60 -25.81
N PHE A 32 10.66 11.85 -26.90
CA PHE A 32 9.64 10.79 -26.99
C PHE A 32 9.92 9.62 -26.05
N ALA A 33 11.19 9.23 -25.89
CA ALA A 33 11.58 8.20 -24.93
C ALA A 33 11.26 8.63 -23.49
N MET A 34 11.56 9.88 -23.13
CA MET A 34 11.31 10.42 -21.79
C MET A 34 9.82 10.52 -21.49
N ARG A 35 8.99 10.97 -22.44
CA ARG A 35 7.52 10.97 -22.28
C ARG A 35 6.93 9.57 -22.08
N ARG A 36 7.48 8.54 -22.71
CA ARG A 36 7.02 7.16 -22.51
C ARG A 36 7.39 6.66 -21.10
N LEU A 37 8.59 7.00 -20.63
CA LEU A 37 9.03 6.68 -19.27
C LEU A 37 8.17 7.39 -18.22
N ASP A 38 7.83 8.67 -18.41
CA ASP A 38 6.98 9.41 -17.47
C ASP A 38 5.59 8.78 -17.32
N VAL A 39 4.99 8.32 -18.42
CA VAL A 39 3.68 7.64 -18.38
C VAL A 39 3.77 6.30 -17.66
N GLN A 40 4.79 5.48 -17.95
CA GLN A 40 5.00 4.20 -17.28
C GLN A 40 5.34 4.35 -15.79
N LEU A 41 6.11 5.37 -15.43
CA LEU A 41 6.43 5.69 -14.03
C LEU A 41 5.19 6.16 -13.28
N MET A 42 4.34 6.99 -13.87
CA MET A 42 3.07 7.37 -13.25
C MET A 42 2.13 6.18 -13.08
N GLU A 43 2.15 5.23 -14.02
CA GLU A 43 1.37 4.00 -13.95
C GLU A 43 1.86 3.14 -12.76
N ILE A 44 3.15 2.84 -12.66
CA ILE A 44 3.73 2.07 -11.54
C ILE A 44 3.51 2.77 -10.19
N ILE A 45 3.70 4.09 -10.11
CA ILE A 45 3.50 4.84 -8.86
C ILE A 45 2.04 4.80 -8.40
N ARG A 46 1.10 4.96 -9.34
CA ARG A 46 -0.33 5.03 -9.02
C ARG A 46 -0.99 3.66 -8.84
N TYR A 47 -0.53 2.64 -9.56
CA TYR A 47 -1.14 1.31 -9.54
C TYR A 47 -0.41 0.32 -8.62
N ASP A 48 0.89 0.45 -8.40
CA ASP A 48 1.63 -0.49 -7.54
C ASP A 48 2.05 0.14 -6.19
N VAL A 49 2.60 1.36 -6.20
CA VAL A 49 3.24 1.92 -4.99
C VAL A 49 2.23 2.46 -3.98
N GLU A 50 1.20 3.18 -4.44
CA GLU A 50 0.18 3.78 -3.58
C GLU A 50 -0.68 2.73 -2.85
N PRO A 51 -1.16 1.64 -3.51
CA PRO A 51 -1.88 0.57 -2.83
C PRO A 51 -1.02 -0.21 -1.82
N LEU A 52 0.24 -0.51 -2.15
CA LEU A 52 1.17 -1.18 -1.24
C LEU A 52 1.44 -0.35 0.04
N GLN A 53 1.58 0.96 -0.10
CA GLN A 53 1.75 1.85 1.05
C GLN A 53 0.51 1.83 1.96
N SER A 54 -0.69 1.85 1.37
CA SER A 54 -1.94 1.78 2.12
C SER A 54 -2.09 0.46 2.89
N LEU A 55 -1.68 -0.68 2.31
CA LEU A 55 -1.70 -1.97 3.00
C LEU A 55 -0.67 -2.05 4.13
N GLY A 56 0.54 -1.50 3.94
CA GLY A 56 1.53 -1.40 5.02
C GLY A 56 1.07 -0.54 6.20
N GLU A 57 0.32 0.53 5.94
CA GLU A 57 -0.30 1.34 6.99
C GLU A 57 -1.42 0.57 7.71
N VAL A 58 -2.20 -0.27 7.00
CA VAL A 58 -3.18 -1.17 7.61
C VAL A 58 -2.50 -2.19 8.51
N ASP A 59 -1.41 -2.83 8.07
CA ASP A 59 -0.66 -3.78 8.90
C ASP A 59 -0.12 -3.13 10.19
N THR A 60 0.40 -1.90 10.07
CA THR A 60 0.86 -1.13 11.23
C THR A 60 -0.29 -0.87 12.21
N LEU A 61 -1.43 -0.38 11.71
CA LEU A 61 -2.61 -0.13 12.54
C LEU A 61 -3.17 -1.40 13.18
N LEU A 62 -3.10 -2.55 12.49
CA LEU A 62 -3.53 -3.83 13.03
C LEU A 62 -2.70 -4.23 14.26
N HIS A 63 -1.38 -4.07 14.18
CA HIS A 63 -0.48 -4.31 15.29
C HIS A 63 -0.70 -3.32 16.44
N GLU A 64 -0.95 -2.05 16.15
CA GLU A 64 -1.30 -1.04 17.16
C GLU A 64 -2.61 -1.38 17.87
N VAL A 65 -3.66 -1.76 17.15
CA VAL A 65 -4.94 -2.20 17.72
C VAL A 65 -4.75 -3.46 18.57
N HIS A 66 -3.96 -4.43 18.11
CA HIS A 66 -3.66 -5.63 18.88
C HIS A 66 -2.89 -5.32 20.18
N GLY A 67 -1.92 -4.41 20.11
CA GLY A 67 -1.18 -3.90 21.26
C GLY A 67 -2.09 -3.16 22.24
N ALA A 68 -2.94 -2.27 21.76
CA ALA A 68 -3.93 -1.56 22.58
C ALA A 68 -4.92 -2.52 23.25
N ALA A 69 -5.28 -3.65 22.62
CA ALA A 69 -6.10 -4.67 23.26
C ALA A 69 -5.36 -5.32 24.45
N ALA A 70 -4.04 -5.55 24.34
CA ALA A 70 -3.23 -6.00 25.46
C ALA A 70 -3.17 -4.95 26.57
N GLU A 71 -2.95 -3.68 26.23
CA GLU A 71 -2.95 -2.57 27.19
C GLU A 71 -4.30 -2.46 27.93
N PHE A 72 -5.43 -2.61 27.22
CA PHE A 72 -6.76 -2.56 27.82
C PHE A 72 -6.98 -3.62 28.90
N ILE A 73 -6.43 -4.81 28.66
CA ILE A 73 -6.44 -5.92 29.62
C ILE A 73 -5.59 -5.55 30.84
N LEU A 74 -4.38 -5.02 30.63
CA LEU A 74 -3.35 -4.85 31.65
C LEU A 74 -3.46 -3.56 32.49
N LEU A 75 -4.02 -2.48 31.95
CA LEU A 75 -4.02 -1.13 32.53
C LEU A 75 -5.45 -0.68 32.88
N PRO A 76 -6.02 -1.13 34.02
CA PRO A 76 -7.40 -0.81 34.38
C PRO A 76 -7.69 0.68 34.50
N GLU A 77 -6.72 1.46 34.98
CA GLU A 77 -6.79 2.91 35.14
C GLU A 77 -6.89 3.69 33.82
N GLU A 78 -6.44 3.10 32.70
CA GLU A 78 -6.45 3.76 31.38
C GLU A 78 -7.51 3.23 30.42
N ARG A 79 -8.36 2.29 30.86
CA ARG A 79 -9.32 1.58 29.99
C ARG A 79 -10.18 2.49 29.12
N ILE A 80 -10.68 3.60 29.65
CA ILE A 80 -11.51 4.55 28.88
C ILE A 80 -10.72 5.14 27.71
N ARG A 81 -9.47 5.57 27.95
CA ARG A 81 -8.58 6.11 26.92
C ARG A 81 -8.25 5.03 25.88
N ILE A 82 -7.91 3.84 26.33
CA ILE A 82 -7.51 2.73 25.46
C ILE A 82 -8.69 2.24 24.61
N GLU A 83 -9.91 2.19 25.17
CA GLU A 83 -11.13 1.83 24.42
C GLU A 83 -11.43 2.83 23.28
N GLN A 84 -11.16 4.12 23.50
CA GLN A 84 -11.25 5.14 22.46
C GLN A 84 -10.20 4.91 21.37
N THR A 85 -8.95 4.62 21.75
CA THR A 85 -7.87 4.27 20.81
C THR A 85 -8.22 3.05 19.97
N LEU A 86 -8.74 1.99 20.60
CA LEU A 86 -9.18 0.78 19.91
C LEU A 86 -10.29 1.07 18.92
N THR A 87 -11.31 1.82 19.34
CA THR A 87 -12.44 2.18 18.47
C THR A 87 -11.98 3.02 17.28
N ALA A 88 -11.09 3.99 17.51
CA ALA A 88 -10.53 4.83 16.46
C ALA A 88 -9.66 4.01 15.49
N GLY A 89 -8.78 3.14 16.00
CA GLY A 89 -7.94 2.28 15.18
C GLY A 89 -8.74 1.30 14.32
N VAL A 90 -9.73 0.64 14.89
CA VAL A 90 -10.65 -0.25 14.15
C VAL A 90 -11.41 0.52 13.07
N GLY A 91 -11.88 1.74 13.37
CA GLY A 91 -12.55 2.60 12.39
C GLY A 91 -11.62 3.03 11.25
N GLU A 92 -10.38 3.41 11.57
CA GLU A 92 -9.39 3.85 10.59
C GLU A 92 -8.94 2.71 9.67
N ILE A 93 -8.74 1.50 10.21
CA ILE A 93 -8.49 0.30 9.39
C ILE A 93 -9.66 0.09 8.41
N GLY A 94 -10.90 0.10 8.91
CA GLY A 94 -12.08 -0.06 8.06
C GLY A 94 -12.14 0.96 6.93
N ARG A 95 -11.87 2.23 7.23
CA ARG A 95 -11.82 3.32 6.24
C ARG A 95 -10.75 3.08 5.18
N ARG A 96 -9.54 2.66 5.58
CA ARG A 96 -8.43 2.38 4.65
C ARG A 96 -8.71 1.17 3.76
N LEU A 97 -9.34 0.14 4.31
CA LEU A 97 -9.82 -0.98 3.51
C LEU A 97 -10.88 -0.55 2.50
N ASP A 98 -11.84 0.30 2.89
CA ASP A 98 -12.82 0.87 1.97
C ASP A 98 -12.17 1.73 0.88
N ASP A 99 -11.13 2.49 1.21
CA ASP A 99 -10.35 3.25 0.22
C ASP A 99 -9.69 2.31 -0.80
N HIS A 100 -9.05 1.24 -0.32
CA HIS A 100 -8.41 0.23 -1.15
C HIS A 100 -9.41 -0.49 -2.06
N ARG A 101 -10.61 -0.83 -1.57
CA ARG A 101 -11.72 -1.42 -2.36
C ARG A 101 -12.17 -0.54 -3.53
N ARG A 102 -12.00 0.78 -3.43
CA ARG A 102 -12.39 1.73 -4.49
C ARG A 102 -11.32 1.92 -5.56
N GLY A 103 -10.13 1.37 -5.35
CA GLY A 103 -9.04 1.35 -6.31
C GLY A 103 -9.30 0.44 -7.51
N HIS A 104 -8.39 0.47 -8.49
CA HIS A 104 -8.34 -0.57 -9.51
C HIS A 104 -7.55 -1.74 -8.93
N LEU A 105 -8.20 -2.89 -8.80
CA LEU A 105 -7.59 -4.11 -8.28
C LEU A 105 -7.52 -5.13 -9.43
N ASP A 106 -6.40 -5.83 -9.54
CA ASP A 106 -6.29 -7.00 -10.40
C ASP A 106 -6.92 -8.27 -9.77
N ASP A 107 -6.93 -9.38 -10.50
CA ASP A 107 -7.55 -10.64 -10.04
C ASP A 107 -6.85 -11.21 -8.78
N GLU A 108 -5.55 -10.99 -8.62
CA GLU A 108 -4.77 -11.46 -7.46
C GLU A 108 -5.09 -10.60 -6.23
N GLU A 109 -5.10 -9.28 -6.39
CA GLU A 109 -5.48 -8.30 -5.37
C GLU A 109 -6.92 -8.49 -4.90
N MET A 110 -7.86 -8.74 -5.81
CA MET A 110 -9.24 -9.09 -5.45
C MET A 110 -9.30 -10.36 -4.59
N GLY A 111 -8.50 -11.38 -4.89
CA GLY A 111 -8.42 -12.60 -4.10
C GLY A 111 -7.85 -12.40 -2.70
N LEU A 112 -6.89 -11.48 -2.54
CA LEU A 112 -6.37 -11.05 -1.24
C LEU A 112 -7.42 -10.28 -0.45
N LEU A 113 -8.07 -9.29 -1.09
CA LEU A 113 -9.15 -8.51 -0.48
C LEU A 113 -10.31 -9.40 0.00
N ASP A 114 -10.72 -10.41 -0.78
CA ASP A 114 -11.75 -11.37 -0.38
C ASP A 114 -11.36 -12.18 0.87
N ARG A 115 -10.07 -12.50 1.04
CA ARG A 115 -9.57 -13.17 2.26
C ARG A 115 -9.65 -12.22 3.44
N LEU A 116 -9.23 -10.97 3.24
CA LEU A 116 -9.26 -9.92 4.25
C LEU A 116 -10.70 -9.60 4.70
N ASP A 117 -11.64 -9.49 3.76
CA ASP A 117 -13.05 -9.20 4.00
C ASP A 117 -13.75 -10.29 4.84
N ARG A 118 -13.27 -11.53 4.75
CA ARG A 118 -13.74 -12.63 5.61
C ARG A 118 -13.08 -12.64 6.98
N ALA A 119 -11.78 -12.31 7.04
CA ALA A 119 -10.99 -12.36 8.27
C ALA A 119 -11.29 -11.17 9.20
N TRP A 120 -11.44 -9.97 8.64
CA TRP A 120 -11.54 -8.72 9.39
C TRP A 120 -12.75 -8.66 10.34
N PRO A 121 -13.99 -8.94 9.91
CA PRO A 121 -15.14 -8.93 10.82
C PRO A 121 -14.98 -9.91 11.98
N SER A 122 -14.41 -11.09 11.70
CA SER A 122 -14.16 -12.10 12.74
C SER A 122 -13.18 -11.60 13.80
N TYR A 123 -12.19 -10.80 13.43
CA TYR A 123 -11.27 -10.20 14.41
C TYR A 123 -11.92 -9.06 15.19
N GLN A 124 -12.75 -8.23 14.55
CA GLN A 124 -13.53 -7.20 15.24
C GLN A 124 -14.44 -7.79 16.32
N ASP A 125 -15.12 -8.91 16.01
CA ASP A 125 -15.95 -9.63 16.97
C ASP A 125 -15.13 -10.14 18.17
N GLU A 126 -13.94 -10.70 17.93
CA GLU A 126 -13.06 -11.13 19.01
C GLU A 126 -12.55 -9.96 19.87
N LEU A 127 -12.25 -8.80 19.27
CA LEU A 127 -11.90 -7.60 20.03
C LEU A 127 -13.07 -7.14 20.91
N ALA A 128 -14.29 -7.12 20.39
CA ALA A 128 -15.48 -6.79 21.18
C ALA A 128 -15.68 -7.78 22.34
N ASN A 129 -15.50 -9.08 22.09
CA ASN A 129 -15.58 -10.12 23.12
C ASN A 129 -14.50 -9.96 24.21
N LEU A 130 -13.27 -9.60 23.83
CA LEU A 130 -12.20 -9.30 24.80
C LEU A 130 -12.59 -8.14 25.72
N LEU A 131 -13.15 -7.06 25.17
CA LEU A 131 -13.61 -5.92 25.95
C LEU A 131 -14.70 -6.33 26.95
N ILE A 132 -15.65 -7.16 26.52
CA ILE A 132 -16.72 -7.71 27.38
C ILE A 132 -16.13 -8.55 28.51
N LEU A 133 -15.20 -9.47 28.21
CA LEU A 133 -14.55 -10.32 29.21
C LEU A 133 -13.81 -9.50 30.26
N VAL A 134 -13.04 -8.49 29.84
CA VAL A 134 -12.30 -7.62 30.76
C VAL A 134 -13.25 -6.80 31.63
N LYS A 135 -14.33 -6.26 31.07
CA LYS A 135 -15.37 -5.52 31.81
C LYS A 135 -16.13 -6.41 32.79
N ALA A 136 -16.26 -7.70 32.50
CA ALA A 136 -16.84 -8.70 33.39
C ALA A 136 -15.86 -9.22 34.48
N GLY A 137 -14.61 -8.75 34.50
CA GLY A 137 -13.59 -9.20 35.45
C GLY A 137 -12.82 -10.47 35.04
N ASN A 138 -13.09 -11.02 33.85
CA ASN A 138 -12.46 -12.24 33.33
C ASN A 138 -11.13 -11.94 32.62
N GLN A 139 -10.24 -11.18 33.27
CA GLN A 139 -8.99 -10.69 32.68
C GLN A 139 -8.05 -11.82 32.24
N ALA A 140 -7.97 -12.92 33.01
CA ALA A 140 -7.12 -14.07 32.68
C ALA A 140 -7.60 -14.81 31.42
N GLU A 141 -8.92 -14.84 31.18
CA GLU A 141 -9.50 -15.43 29.97
C GLU A 141 -9.26 -14.55 28.76
N ALA A 142 -9.48 -13.24 28.90
CA ALA A 142 -9.16 -12.26 27.86
C ALA A 142 -7.68 -12.34 27.45
N LEU A 143 -6.76 -12.36 28.43
CA LEU A 143 -5.33 -12.48 28.16
C LEU A 143 -4.97 -13.78 27.44
N ARG A 144 -5.58 -14.91 27.84
CA ARG A 144 -5.37 -16.20 27.17
C ARG A 144 -5.88 -16.18 25.73
N SER A 145 -7.05 -15.60 25.48
CA SER A 145 -7.60 -15.47 24.14
C SER A 145 -6.69 -14.63 23.23
N LEU A 146 -6.18 -13.50 23.75
CA LEU A 146 -5.28 -12.60 23.01
C LEU A 146 -3.90 -13.22 22.74
N ALA A 147 -3.33 -13.97 23.70
CA ALA A 147 -1.99 -14.52 23.58
C ALA A 147 -1.91 -15.78 22.73
N SER A 148 -2.87 -16.71 22.88
CA SER A 148 -2.82 -18.03 22.23
C SER A 148 -4.18 -18.63 21.87
N GLY A 149 -5.27 -17.90 22.09
CA GLY A 149 -6.63 -18.38 21.81
C GLY A 149 -7.23 -17.80 20.53
N THR A 150 -8.56 -17.65 20.53
CA THR A 150 -9.34 -17.27 19.34
C THR A 150 -8.95 -15.89 18.82
N ALA A 151 -8.79 -14.89 19.69
CA ALA A 151 -8.39 -13.56 19.27
C ALA A 151 -7.01 -13.55 18.58
N ARG A 152 -6.04 -14.33 19.07
CA ARG A 152 -4.73 -14.49 18.41
C ARG A 152 -4.86 -15.09 17.01
N LEU A 153 -5.67 -16.15 16.88
CA LEU A 153 -5.90 -16.82 15.60
C LEU A 153 -6.58 -15.91 14.58
N ARG A 154 -7.58 -15.13 15.02
CA ARG A 154 -8.26 -14.17 14.14
C ARG A 154 -7.34 -13.02 13.73
N PHE A 155 -6.55 -12.49 14.66
CA PHE A 155 -5.52 -11.50 14.34
C PHE A 155 -4.56 -12.03 13.27
N GLN A 156 -4.03 -13.25 13.44
CA GLN A 156 -3.10 -13.83 12.49
C GLN A 156 -3.74 -14.07 11.12
N ALA A 157 -5.02 -14.45 11.07
CA ALA A 157 -5.74 -14.59 9.80
C ALA A 157 -5.88 -13.26 9.05
N VAL A 158 -6.00 -12.14 9.76
CA VAL A 158 -6.02 -10.81 9.15
C VAL A 158 -4.63 -10.40 8.67
N VAL A 159 -3.59 -10.57 9.50
CA VAL A 159 -2.20 -10.25 9.12
C VAL A 159 -1.78 -11.03 7.87
N THR A 160 -2.03 -12.35 7.83
CA THR A 160 -1.72 -13.18 6.65
C THR A 160 -2.56 -12.83 5.41
N ALA A 161 -3.66 -12.09 5.56
CA ALA A 161 -4.43 -11.60 4.42
C ALA A 161 -3.94 -10.22 3.91
N VAL A 162 -3.12 -9.53 4.70
CA VAL A 162 -2.50 -8.24 4.37
C VAL A 162 -1.07 -8.43 3.85
N ASP A 163 -0.37 -9.46 4.31
CA ASP A 163 0.92 -9.95 3.81
C ASP A 163 0.83 -10.60 2.41
#